data_AF-A0A938U776-F1
#
_entry.id   AF-A0A938U776-F1
#
_cell.length_a   1.000
_cell.length_b   1.000
_cell.length_c   1.000
_cell.angle_alpha   90.00
_cell.angle_beta   90.00
_cell.angle_gamma   90.00
#
_symmetry.space_group_name_H-M   'P 1'
#
loop_
_entity.id
_entity.type
_entity.pdbx_description
1 polymer ?
#
loop_
_entity_poly.entity_id
_entity_poly.type
_entity_poly.pdbx_seq_one_letter_code
_entity_poly.pdbx_strand_id
1 'polypeptide(L)'
;MAVRTRTQQSGKRVLYFEEAESLYLAGKGLEEIRELLPIAAKTLKQWHREGKWEEKKRQALVSPRWLGKALKGILREKTGRLLARGELKPAELEELTRIITLIEKLCYQGWDLRAAALEVMDRFSEFLRGWVKDPEEIRRFSQWMQEFFRKLEDEEQGGRD
;
A
#
# COMPACT_ATOMS: atom_id res chain seq x y z
N MET A 1 29.92 -17.12 21.87
CA MET A 1 29.66 -15.75 21.36
C MET A 1 28.52 -15.82 20.35
N ALA A 2 27.30 -15.43 20.70
CA ALA A 2 26.15 -15.46 19.78
C ALA A 2 25.16 -14.32 20.09
N VAL A 3 25.51 -13.09 19.72
CA VAL A 3 24.62 -11.92 19.80
C VAL A 3 24.89 -11.02 18.59
N ARG A 4 24.49 -11.43 17.38
CA ARG A 4 24.55 -10.57 16.17
C ARG A 4 23.35 -10.66 15.23
N THR A 5 22.40 -11.57 15.46
CA THR A 5 21.36 -11.89 14.47
C THR A 5 20.09 -11.04 14.55
N ARG A 6 19.74 -10.48 15.71
CA ARG A 6 18.43 -9.81 15.90
C ARG A 6 18.38 -8.38 15.35
N THR A 7 19.48 -7.63 15.44
CA THR A 7 19.57 -6.22 15.00
C THR A 7 19.63 -6.09 13.47
N GLN A 8 20.25 -7.05 12.77
CA GLN A 8 20.38 -7.03 11.32
C GLN A 8 19.06 -7.33 10.58
N GLN A 9 18.18 -8.13 11.19
CA GLN A 9 16.84 -8.43 10.65
C GLN A 9 15.93 -7.20 10.61
N SER A 10 16.03 -6.31 11.60
CA SER A 10 15.29 -5.04 11.65
C SER A 10 15.72 -4.12 10.50
N GLY A 11 17.02 -3.89 10.32
CA GLY A 11 17.54 -3.01 9.27
C GLY A 11 17.22 -3.47 7.85
N LYS A 12 17.36 -4.77 7.55
CA LYS A 12 17.00 -5.30 6.22
C LYS A 12 15.52 -5.14 5.91
N ARG A 13 14.65 -5.27 6.91
CA ARG A 13 13.20 -5.07 6.72
C ARG A 13 12.89 -3.64 6.33
N VAL A 14 13.45 -2.66 7.04
CA VAL A 14 13.26 -1.24 6.72
C VAL A 14 13.73 -0.92 5.30
N LEU A 15 14.86 -1.49 4.89
CA LEU A 15 15.46 -1.20 3.58
C LEU A 15 14.72 -1.86 2.40
N TYR A 16 14.28 -3.11 2.56
CA TYR A 16 13.87 -3.93 1.41
C TYR A 16 12.43 -4.45 1.46
N PHE A 17 11.71 -4.33 2.57
CA PHE A 17 10.37 -4.91 2.70
C PHE A 17 9.38 -4.30 1.70
N GLU A 18 9.34 -2.98 1.61
CA GLU A 18 8.40 -2.30 0.70
C GLU A 18 8.71 -2.57 -0.76
N GLU A 19 9.99 -2.65 -1.09
CA GLU A 19 10.45 -2.95 -2.43
C GLU A 19 10.12 -4.39 -2.83
N ALA A 20 10.39 -5.36 -1.94
CA ALA A 20 10.05 -6.75 -2.17
C ALA A 20 8.52 -6.94 -2.32
N GLU A 21 7.71 -6.26 -1.50
CA GLU A 21 6.25 -6.28 -1.62
C GLU A 21 5.80 -5.69 -2.97
N SER A 22 6.36 -4.55 -3.37
CA SER A 22 6.05 -3.89 -4.64
C SER A 22 6.34 -4.79 -5.85
N LEU A 23 7.52 -5.43 -5.88
CA LEU A 23 7.91 -6.37 -6.94
C LEU A 23 6.98 -7.61 -7.00
N TYR A 24 6.56 -8.10 -5.84
CA TYR A 24 5.64 -9.23 -5.76
C TYR A 24 4.23 -8.86 -6.28
N LEU A 25 3.71 -7.70 -5.89
CA LEU A 25 2.44 -7.18 -6.39
C LEU A 25 2.49 -6.91 -7.91
N ALA A 26 3.66 -6.55 -8.44
CA ALA A 26 3.94 -6.44 -9.86
C ALA A 26 3.97 -7.78 -10.63
N GLY A 27 3.82 -8.91 -9.92
CA GLY A 27 3.68 -10.24 -10.52
C GLY A 27 4.89 -11.15 -10.38
N LYS A 28 6.01 -10.69 -9.82
CA LYS A 28 7.20 -11.54 -9.63
C LYS A 28 6.99 -12.64 -8.59
N GLY A 29 7.61 -13.78 -8.85
CA GLY A 29 7.77 -14.87 -7.88
C GLY A 29 8.80 -14.53 -6.80
N LEU A 30 8.70 -15.20 -5.65
CA LEU A 30 9.63 -14.98 -4.53
C LEU A 30 11.09 -15.33 -4.89
N GLU A 31 11.31 -16.31 -5.76
CA GLU A 31 12.66 -16.67 -6.21
C GLU A 31 13.27 -15.59 -7.12
N GLU A 32 12.48 -14.99 -8.01
CA GLU A 32 12.93 -13.86 -8.84
C GLU A 32 13.28 -12.63 -7.99
N ILE A 33 12.50 -12.35 -6.95
CA ILE A 33 12.77 -11.23 -6.03
C ILE A 33 14.06 -11.47 -5.24
N ARG A 34 14.36 -12.73 -4.89
CA ARG A 34 15.58 -13.11 -4.19
C ARG A 34 16.83 -12.87 -5.03
N GLU A 35 16.73 -12.97 -6.35
CA GLU A 35 17.85 -12.67 -7.26
C GLU A 35 18.11 -11.17 -7.40
N LEU A 36 17.07 -10.35 -7.20
CA LEU A 36 17.15 -8.89 -7.33
C LEU A 36 17.56 -8.20 -6.02
N LEU A 37 17.24 -8.79 -4.87
CA LEU A 37 17.46 -8.18 -3.56
C LEU A 37 18.30 -9.10 -2.66
N PRO A 38 19.22 -8.57 -1.83
CA PRO A 38 20.09 -9.36 -0.94
C PRO A 38 19.37 -9.90 0.31
N ILE A 39 18.28 -10.65 0.10
CA ILE A 39 17.36 -11.19 1.11
C ILE A 39 17.39 -12.73 1.05
N ALA A 40 17.47 -13.38 2.21
CA ALA A 40 17.38 -14.83 2.28
C ALA A 40 15.96 -15.33 1.97
N ALA A 41 15.82 -16.47 1.28
CA ALA A 41 14.52 -17.06 0.93
C ALA A 41 13.60 -17.28 2.15
N LYS A 42 14.17 -17.67 3.29
CA LYS A 42 13.43 -17.83 4.55
C LYS A 42 12.81 -16.52 5.04
N THR A 43 13.56 -15.42 4.96
CA THR A 43 13.10 -14.08 5.35
C THR A 43 12.03 -13.57 4.39
N LEU A 44 12.21 -13.79 3.09
CA LEU A 44 11.23 -13.37 2.08
C LEU A 44 9.90 -14.13 2.21
N LYS A 45 9.95 -15.46 2.46
CA LYS A 45 8.75 -16.26 2.76
C LYS A 45 8.04 -15.81 4.04
N GLN A 46 8.81 -15.40 5.05
CA GLN A 46 8.25 -14.84 6.28
C GLN A 46 7.53 -13.51 6.01
N TRP A 47 8.15 -12.59 5.27
CA TRP A 47 7.56 -11.29 4.93
C TRP A 47 6.34 -11.41 4.03
N HIS A 48 6.35 -12.36 3.09
CA HIS A 48 5.20 -12.67 2.23
C HIS A 48 3.95 -13.05 3.06
N ARG A 49 4.13 -13.87 4.09
CA ARG A 49 3.06 -14.28 5.01
C ARG A 49 2.63 -13.13 5.92
N GLU A 50 3.58 -12.47 6.58
CA GLU A 50 3.31 -11.38 7.52
C GLU A 50 2.64 -10.17 6.85
N GLY A 51 3.07 -9.85 5.63
CA GLY A 51 2.54 -8.73 4.85
C GLY A 51 1.25 -9.07 4.10
N LYS A 52 0.75 -10.31 4.17
CA LYS A 52 -0.45 -10.79 3.46
C LYS A 52 -0.42 -10.47 1.96
N TRP A 53 0.72 -10.68 1.30
CA TRP A 53 0.94 -10.19 -0.06
C TRP A 53 -0.02 -10.81 -1.10
N GLU A 54 -0.45 -12.06 -0.90
CA GLU A 54 -1.47 -12.71 -1.77
C GLU A 54 -2.84 -12.04 -1.70
N GLU A 55 -3.23 -11.55 -0.51
CA GLU A 55 -4.48 -10.83 -0.34
C GLU A 55 -4.40 -9.46 -1.03
N LYS A 56 -3.29 -8.76 -0.82
CA LYS A 56 -3.00 -7.47 -1.48
C LYS A 56 -2.92 -7.59 -3.00
N LYS A 57 -2.32 -8.68 -3.52
CA LYS A 57 -2.23 -8.96 -4.96
C LYS A 57 -3.61 -9.17 -5.58
N ARG A 58 -4.51 -9.88 -4.89
CA ARG A 58 -5.91 -10.03 -5.31
C ARG A 58 -6.67 -8.71 -5.30
N GLN A 59 -6.39 -7.84 -4.34
CA GLN A 59 -7.01 -6.50 -4.23
C GLN A 59 -6.41 -5.46 -5.20
N ALA A 60 -5.23 -5.71 -5.78
CA ALA A 60 -4.54 -4.76 -6.66
C ALA A 60 -5.31 -4.42 -7.94
N LEU A 61 -6.24 -5.27 -8.37
CA LEU A 61 -7.09 -5.01 -9.54
C LEU A 61 -8.24 -4.03 -9.25
N VAL A 62 -8.58 -3.80 -7.99
CA VAL A 62 -9.77 -3.04 -7.58
C VAL A 62 -9.45 -1.89 -6.61
N SER A 63 -8.20 -1.80 -6.13
CA SER A 63 -7.76 -0.75 -5.20
C SER A 63 -6.69 0.14 -5.84
N PRO A 64 -6.94 1.46 -5.99
CA PRO A 64 -5.96 2.41 -6.52
C PRO A 64 -4.64 2.42 -5.76
N ARG A 65 -4.67 2.20 -4.43
CA ARG A 65 -3.49 2.12 -3.56
C ARG A 65 -2.59 0.94 -3.93
N TRP A 66 -3.18 -0.24 -4.07
CA TRP A 66 -2.44 -1.47 -4.40
C TRP A 66 -2.00 -1.50 -5.87
N LEU A 67 -2.82 -0.94 -6.76
CA LEU A 67 -2.46 -0.72 -8.16
C LEU A 67 -1.24 0.21 -8.28
N GLY A 68 -1.22 1.33 -7.56
CA GLY A 68 -0.07 2.23 -7.53
C GLY A 68 1.20 1.53 -7.04
N LYS A 69 1.09 0.71 -5.99
CA LYS A 69 2.24 -0.08 -5.50
C LYS A 69 2.74 -1.09 -6.52
N ALA A 70 1.85 -1.78 -7.24
CA ALA A 70 2.22 -2.69 -8.32
C ALA A 70 2.88 -1.96 -9.50
N LEU A 71 2.34 -0.80 -9.92
CA LEU A 71 2.92 0.03 -10.99
C LEU A 71 4.32 0.52 -10.64
N LYS A 72 4.57 0.88 -9.37
CA LYS A 72 5.91 1.26 -8.89
C LYS A 72 6.92 0.12 -9.08
N GLY A 73 6.51 -1.12 -8.80
CA GLY A 73 7.35 -2.31 -8.99
C GLY A 73 7.70 -2.55 -10.46
N ILE A 74 6.70 -2.48 -11.35
CA ILE A 74 6.88 -2.62 -12.81
C ILE A 74 7.85 -1.56 -13.35
N LEU A 75 7.65 -0.30 -12.92
CA LEU A 75 8.46 0.81 -13.41
C LEU A 75 9.91 0.67 -12.97
N ARG A 76 10.16 0.37 -11.69
CA ARG A 76 11.51 0.15 -11.16
C ARG A 76 12.25 -0.97 -11.89
N GLU A 77 11.57 -2.08 -12.17
CA GLU A 77 12.17 -3.19 -12.89
C GLU A 77 12.58 -2.79 -14.32
N LYS A 78 11.70 -2.10 -15.05
CA LYS A 78 12.01 -1.62 -16.40
C LYS A 78 13.16 -0.62 -16.38
N THR A 79 13.15 0.33 -15.44
CA THR A 79 14.23 1.31 -15.27
C THR A 79 15.56 0.64 -14.92
N GLY A 80 15.56 -0.33 -14.00
CA GLY A 80 16.77 -1.07 -13.62
C GLY A 80 17.40 -1.81 -14.80
N ARG A 81 16.57 -2.44 -15.66
CA ARG A 81 17.05 -3.08 -16.90
C ARG A 81 17.66 -2.09 -17.88
N LEU A 82 17.06 -0.91 -18.05
CA LEU A 82 17.57 0.13 -18.95
C LEU A 82 18.87 0.77 -18.41
N LEU A 83 18.96 0.98 -17.10
CA LEU A 83 20.18 1.47 -16.44
C LEU A 83 21.33 0.48 -16.60
N ALA A 84 21.08 -0.82 -16.41
CA ALA A 84 22.10 -1.86 -16.56
C ALA A 84 22.65 -1.95 -18.00
N ARG A 85 21.90 -1.49 -19.01
CA ARG A 85 22.31 -1.45 -20.42
C ARG A 85 22.96 -0.12 -20.81
N GLY A 86 22.96 0.88 -19.94
CA GLY A 86 23.45 2.23 -20.24
C GLY A 86 22.58 2.98 -21.27
N GLU A 87 21.33 2.55 -21.46
CA GLU A 87 20.44 3.05 -22.53
C GLU A 87 19.62 4.28 -22.12
N LEU A 88 19.74 4.74 -20.86
CA LEU A 88 18.95 5.85 -20.34
C LEU A 88 19.65 7.20 -20.50
N LYS A 89 19.00 8.10 -21.24
CA LYS A 89 19.39 9.52 -21.29
C LYS A 89 18.91 10.24 -20.02
N PRO A 90 19.57 11.34 -19.62
CA PRO A 90 19.17 12.13 -18.45
C PRO A 90 17.70 12.59 -18.47
N ALA A 91 17.18 12.96 -19.65
CA ALA A 91 15.78 13.38 -19.80
C ALA A 91 14.78 12.24 -19.54
N GLU A 92 15.09 11.03 -19.99
CA GLU A 92 14.25 9.84 -19.80
C GLU A 92 14.26 9.41 -18.32
N LEU A 93 15.39 9.59 -17.63
CA LEU A 93 15.51 9.36 -16.18
C LEU A 93 14.64 10.33 -15.37
N GLU A 94 14.57 11.59 -15.79
CA GLU A 94 13.72 12.61 -15.16
C GLU A 94 12.24 12.30 -15.35
N GLU A 95 11.82 11.89 -16.54
CA GLU A 95 10.45 11.45 -16.82
C GLU A 95 10.06 10.24 -15.97
N LEU A 96 10.94 9.24 -15.84
CA LEU A 96 10.73 8.09 -14.97
C LEU A 96 10.58 8.49 -13.50
N THR A 97 11.40 9.43 -13.03
CA THR A 97 11.30 9.96 -11.67
C THR A 97 9.96 10.65 -11.45
N ARG A 98 9.48 11.46 -12.41
CA ARG A 98 8.16 12.09 -12.35
C ARG A 98 7.03 11.07 -12.30
N ILE A 99 7.10 10.02 -13.11
CA ILE A 99 6.10 8.94 -13.10
C ILE A 99 6.09 8.24 -11.74
N ILE A 100 7.26 7.95 -11.14
CA ILE A 100 7.34 7.40 -9.78
C ILE A 100 6.68 8.33 -8.78
N THR A 101 6.97 9.63 -8.82
CA THR A 101 6.36 10.61 -7.90
C THR A 101 4.85 10.72 -8.08
N LEU A 102 4.34 10.64 -9.31
CA LEU A 102 2.89 10.62 -9.57
C LEU A 102 2.23 9.34 -9.06
N ILE A 103 2.89 8.20 -9.20
CA ILE A 103 2.44 6.92 -8.62
C ILE A 103 2.47 6.98 -7.09
N GLU A 104 3.51 7.56 -6.50
CA GLU A 104 3.58 7.78 -5.04
C GLU A 104 2.44 8.68 -4.59
N LYS A 105 2.19 9.79 -5.28
CA LYS A 105 1.02 10.63 -5.03
C LYS A 105 -0.28 9.83 -5.15
N LEU A 106 -0.46 8.99 -6.16
CA LEU A 106 -1.63 8.11 -6.26
C LEU A 106 -1.75 7.13 -5.08
N CYS A 107 -0.63 6.60 -4.58
CA CYS A 107 -0.59 5.73 -3.41
C CYS A 107 -0.95 6.45 -2.11
N TYR A 108 -0.60 7.74 -1.98
CA TYR A 108 -0.76 8.55 -0.76
C TYR A 108 -1.97 9.48 -0.80
N GLN A 109 -2.50 9.81 -1.97
CA GLN A 109 -3.72 10.57 -2.18
C GLN A 109 -4.93 9.66 -2.00
N GLY A 110 -5.08 9.09 -0.80
CA GLY A 110 -6.34 8.53 -0.30
C GLY A 110 -7.49 9.55 -0.21
N TRP A 111 -7.38 10.71 -0.87
CA TRP A 111 -8.41 11.73 -0.93
C TRP A 111 -9.68 11.23 -1.64
N ASP A 112 -9.53 10.29 -2.58
CA ASP A 112 -10.67 9.66 -3.27
C ASP A 112 -11.33 8.56 -2.40
N LEU A 113 -10.60 7.98 -1.44
CA LEU A 113 -11.19 7.03 -0.49
C LEU A 113 -12.07 7.74 0.54
N ARG A 114 -11.67 8.94 0.99
CA ARG A 114 -12.50 9.78 1.86
C ARG A 114 -13.76 10.24 1.14
N ALA A 115 -13.63 10.68 -0.12
CA ALA A 115 -14.78 11.06 -0.94
C ALA A 115 -15.71 9.86 -1.20
N ALA A 116 -15.18 8.70 -1.59
CA ALA A 116 -15.95 7.47 -1.79
C ALA A 116 -16.58 6.96 -0.49
N ALA A 117 -15.89 7.05 0.65
CA ALA A 117 -16.44 6.68 1.95
C ALA A 117 -17.56 7.63 2.37
N LEU A 118 -17.41 8.95 2.16
CA LEU A 118 -18.47 9.92 2.40
C LEU A 118 -19.69 9.63 1.52
N GLU A 119 -19.49 9.33 0.24
CA GLU A 119 -20.58 9.01 -0.68
C GLU A 119 -21.32 7.71 -0.28
N VAL A 120 -20.59 6.66 0.09
CA VAL A 120 -21.19 5.40 0.57
C VAL A 120 -21.96 5.63 1.88
N MET A 121 -21.45 6.48 2.77
CA MET A 121 -22.08 6.76 4.06
C MET A 121 -23.30 7.68 3.96
N ASP A 122 -23.30 8.60 2.98
CA ASP A 122 -24.48 9.42 2.67
C ASP A 122 -25.62 8.53 2.15
N ARG A 123 -25.32 7.64 1.19
CA ARG A 123 -26.28 6.64 0.69
C ARG A 123 -26.78 5.68 1.78
N PHE A 124 -25.89 5.29 2.70
CA PHE A 124 -26.26 4.45 3.85
C PHE A 124 -27.16 5.20 4.84
N SER A 125 -26.92 6.48 5.06
CA SER A 125 -27.75 7.34 5.92
C SER A 125 -29.14 7.54 5.33
N GLU A 126 -29.25 7.69 4.01
CA GLU A 126 -30.54 7.74 3.30
C GLU A 126 -31.30 6.41 3.41
N PHE A 127 -30.61 5.28 3.24
CA PHE A 127 -31.17 3.95 3.44
C PHE A 127 -31.73 3.76 4.85
N LEU A 128 -30.96 4.17 5.88
CA LEU A 128 -31.40 4.07 7.27
C LEU A 128 -32.63 4.93 7.55
N ARG A 129 -32.71 6.14 6.99
CA ARG A 129 -33.90 7.01 7.11
C ARG A 129 -35.15 6.39 6.45
N GLY A 130 -34.97 5.54 5.45
CA GLY A 130 -36.07 4.79 4.81
C GLY A 130 -36.55 3.59 5.61
N TRP A 131 -35.67 2.95 6.40
CA TRP A 131 -35.97 1.70 7.09
C TRP A 131 -36.25 1.88 8.59
N VAL A 132 -35.46 2.71 9.27
CA VAL A 132 -35.59 2.98 10.71
C VAL A 132 -36.53 4.16 10.92
N LYS A 133 -37.62 3.93 11.67
CA LYS A 133 -38.62 4.98 11.95
C LYS A 133 -38.48 5.59 13.34
N ASP A 134 -37.67 4.97 14.21
CA ASP A 134 -37.39 5.50 15.54
C ASP A 134 -36.30 6.60 15.47
N PRO A 135 -36.64 7.86 15.81
CA PRO A 135 -35.68 8.96 15.80
C PRO A 135 -34.51 8.78 16.80
N GLU A 136 -34.69 8.03 17.88
CA GLU A 136 -33.61 7.77 18.83
C GLU A 136 -32.59 6.74 18.30
N GLU A 137 -33.05 5.73 17.55
CA GLU A 137 -32.13 4.81 16.85
C GLU A 137 -31.34 5.53 15.75
N ILE A 138 -31.98 6.40 14.96
CA ILE A 138 -31.30 7.22 13.94
C ILE A 138 -30.20 8.08 14.58
N ARG A 139 -30.47 8.67 15.75
CA ARG A 139 -29.47 9.43 16.52
C ARG A 139 -28.29 8.57 16.95
N ARG A 140 -28.54 7.37 17.48
CA ARG A 140 -27.47 6.45 17.89
C ARG A 140 -26.60 6.03 16.73
N PHE A 141 -27.18 5.70 15.58
CA PHE A 141 -26.42 5.41 14.36
C PHE A 141 -25.56 6.59 13.94
N SER A 142 -26.12 7.80 13.95
CA SER A 142 -25.36 9.03 13.62
C SER A 142 -24.16 9.24 14.54
N GLN A 143 -24.33 9.00 15.85
CA GLN A 143 -23.25 9.10 16.84
C GLN A 143 -22.17 8.04 16.61
N TRP A 144 -22.54 6.78 16.36
CA TRP A 144 -21.57 5.72 16.10
C TRP A 144 -20.78 5.96 14.81
N MET A 145 -21.42 6.52 13.78
CA MET A 145 -20.73 6.89 12.55
C MET A 145 -19.69 7.99 12.81
N GLN A 146 -20.04 9.04 13.54
CA GLN A 146 -19.10 10.11 13.91
C GLN A 146 -17.91 9.60 14.72
N GLU A 147 -18.18 8.73 15.70
CA GLU A 147 -17.16 8.09 16.54
C GLU A 147 -16.22 7.18 15.72
N PHE A 148 -16.76 6.43 14.77
CA PHE A 148 -15.98 5.61 13.85
C PHE A 148 -15.05 6.47 12.99
N PHE A 149 -15.54 7.57 12.43
CA PHE A 149 -14.70 8.49 11.65
C PHE A 149 -13.61 9.13 12.49
N ARG A 150 -13.91 9.58 13.72
CA ARG A 150 -12.90 10.14 14.62
C ARG A 150 -11.77 9.15 14.88
N LYS A 151 -12.10 7.87 15.13
CA LYS A 151 -11.07 6.82 15.30
C LYS A 151 -10.22 6.60 14.05
N LEU A 152 -10.82 6.62 12.86
CA LEU A 152 -10.06 6.50 11.62
C LEU A 152 -9.10 7.67 11.42
N GLU A 153 -9.49 8.89 11.80
CA GLU A 153 -8.62 10.07 11.73
C GLU A 153 -7.46 10.01 12.73
N ASP A 154 -7.72 9.53 13.94
CA ASP A 154 -6.71 9.35 14.99
C ASP A 154 -5.70 8.26 14.61
N GLU A 155 -6.14 7.16 13.99
CA GLU A 155 -5.29 6.07 13.49
C GLU A 155 -4.39 6.50 12.32
N GLU A 156 -4.83 7.43 11.46
CA GLU A 156 -4.01 8.00 10.38
C GLU A 156 -2.94 8.96 10.90
N GLN A 157 -3.16 9.63 12.03
CA GLN A 157 -2.22 10.60 12.63
C GLN A 157 -1.22 9.95 13.59
N GLY A 158 -1.59 8.88 14.29
CA GLY A 158 -0.71 8.15 15.23
C GLY A 158 0.35 7.25 14.58
N GLY A 159 0.44 7.21 13.26
CA GLY A 159 1.47 6.46 12.51
C GLY A 159 2.69 7.30 12.06
N ARG A 160 2.80 8.55 12.52
CA ARG A 160 3.88 9.50 12.20
C ARG A 160 4.71 9.92 13.43
N ASP A 161 5.03 8.97 14.30
CA ASP A 161 6.06 9.14 15.33
C ASP A 161 7.13 8.05 15.21
#